data_AF-A0A3R7AFE8-F1
#
_entry.id   AF-A0A3R7AFE8-F1
#
_cell.length_a   1.000
_cell.length_b   1.000
_cell.length_c   1.000
_cell.angle_alpha   90.00
_cell.angle_beta   90.00
_cell.angle_gamma   90.00
#
_symmetry.space_group_name_H-M   'P 1'
#
loop_
_entity.id
_entity.type
_entity.pdbx_description
1 polymer ?
#
loop_
_entity_poly.entity_id
_entity_poly.type
_entity_poly.pdbx_seq_one_letter_code
_entity_poly.pdbx_strand_id
1 'polypeptide(L)'
;MVRRAHGLLRQIGTLMWKNRLLKQRHYIATAFEIAIPALMVILFAYFKTLQPNTSIAAGFVTGVGSTNLFESSNGNLGANIGVYGGNAPTFGFVETSMTALLLACVVLPQHSQYDFNRNETNDLVPSDKTICATKFLYLGYTNIDPTSPFAIPVECRGKFIPYKLAIAPKNSFTVNYFSQTMAAWYPQIPLSNQSHNAYNATPVVPSWTDSVMYFDSADALQAYVSGTKYGTDTANPKIYAGIVFDTYPTDTQIGTAAPIEYTIRIDSTQREGGDVGNIPHTANNDPKFVDPLQKNLNRKYYNTYVRRGTNTLQTAVTKFLACLPTWNAVSMTTDGSCQQVQSVAASSPAVLQRLTSQLLQDKVLTDILQSVAGNPQLGIGMNVSTLLEALPLNSTLALLRPLKQAPQAYVGATTYPFPIQAYIKAPFYSMVSQVFSIIFILAYLHAVSRVIVVLTQEKETRAREL
;
A
#
# COMPACT_ATOMS: atom_id res chain seq x y z
N MET A 1 -1.94 64.31 -0.45
CA MET A 1 -2.71 63.04 -0.36
C MET A 1 -3.93 63.08 0.57
N VAL A 2 -3.92 63.85 1.68
CA VAL A 2 -5.00 63.86 2.71
C VAL A 2 -6.38 64.38 2.23
N ARG A 3 -6.43 65.31 1.26
CA ARG A 3 -7.71 65.83 0.70
C ARG A 3 -8.47 64.84 -0.19
N ARG A 4 -7.80 63.86 -0.82
CA ARG A 4 -8.47 62.81 -1.62
C ARG A 4 -9.21 61.81 -0.72
N ALA A 5 -8.68 61.51 0.47
CA ALA A 5 -9.29 60.57 1.41
C ALA A 5 -10.64 61.08 1.98
N HIS A 6 -10.76 62.38 2.24
CA HIS A 6 -12.01 62.98 2.73
C HIS A 6 -13.14 62.96 1.68
N GLY A 7 -12.81 63.17 0.40
CA GLY A 7 -13.78 63.04 -0.70
C GLY A 7 -14.25 61.60 -0.90
N LEU A 8 -13.33 60.64 -0.76
CA LEU A 8 -13.59 59.20 -0.88
C LEU A 8 -14.49 58.70 0.25
N LEU A 9 -14.26 59.12 1.50
CA LEU A 9 -15.11 58.79 2.65
C LEU A 9 -16.52 59.37 2.53
N ARG A 10 -16.66 60.60 1.99
CA ARG A 10 -17.98 61.19 1.71
C ARG A 10 -18.72 60.43 0.62
N GLN A 11 -18.02 60.00 -0.44
CA GLN A 11 -18.60 59.17 -1.51
C GLN A 11 -19.01 57.78 -1.00
N ILE A 12 -18.20 57.15 -0.15
CA ILE A 12 -18.55 55.88 0.49
C ILE A 12 -19.77 56.07 1.40
N GLY A 13 -19.82 57.17 2.17
CA GLY A 13 -20.95 57.50 3.03
C GLY A 13 -22.25 57.71 2.26
N THR A 14 -22.22 58.42 1.13
CA THR A 14 -23.41 58.61 0.28
C THR A 14 -23.85 57.32 -0.41
N LEU A 15 -22.91 56.47 -0.83
CA LEU A 15 -23.20 55.13 -1.36
C LEU A 15 -23.84 54.22 -0.30
N MET A 16 -23.32 54.21 0.93
CA MET A 16 -23.92 53.45 2.04
C MET A 16 -25.31 53.96 2.40
N TRP A 17 -25.50 55.28 2.41
CA TRP A 17 -26.81 55.90 2.67
C TRP A 17 -27.84 55.52 1.60
N LYS A 18 -27.45 55.54 0.33
CA LYS A 18 -28.28 55.10 -0.79
C LYS A 18 -28.64 53.62 -0.69
N ASN A 19 -27.66 52.75 -0.40
CA ASN A 19 -27.89 51.31 -0.19
C ASN A 19 -28.82 51.05 1.00
N ARG A 20 -28.71 51.84 2.08
CA ARG A 20 -29.60 51.76 3.24
C ARG A 20 -31.04 52.13 2.88
N LEU A 21 -31.25 53.21 2.14
CA LEU A 21 -32.57 53.63 1.65
C LEU A 21 -33.21 52.58 0.73
N LEU A 22 -32.42 51.96 -0.15
CA LEU A 22 -32.88 50.87 -1.01
C LEU A 22 -33.35 49.65 -0.21
N LYS A 23 -32.60 49.25 0.84
CA LYS A 23 -33.03 48.17 1.74
C LYS A 23 -34.29 48.53 2.54
N GLN A 24 -34.43 49.78 2.99
CA GLN A 24 -35.64 50.25 3.67
C GLN A 24 -36.89 50.23 2.78
N ARG A 25 -36.73 50.49 1.47
CA ARG A 25 -37.85 50.49 0.52
C ARG A 25 -38.31 49.08 0.13
N HIS A 26 -37.39 48.10 0.13
CA HIS A 26 -37.68 46.69 -0.11
C HIS A 26 -37.63 45.86 1.19
N TYR A 27 -38.50 46.20 2.14
CA TYR A 27 -38.53 45.58 3.47
C TYR A 27 -38.81 44.07 3.44
N ILE A 28 -39.66 43.58 2.54
CA ILE A 28 -39.94 42.13 2.37
C ILE A 28 -38.68 41.37 1.96
N ALA A 29 -37.94 41.90 0.99
CA ALA A 29 -36.71 41.27 0.51
C ALA A 29 -35.61 41.29 1.57
N THR A 30 -35.49 42.41 2.29
CA THR A 30 -34.52 42.55 3.39
C THR A 30 -34.87 41.61 4.56
N ALA A 31 -36.16 41.38 4.82
CA ALA A 31 -36.61 40.39 5.80
C ALA A 31 -36.22 38.97 5.36
N PHE A 32 -36.39 38.60 4.08
CA PHE A 32 -35.97 37.30 3.57
C PHE A 32 -34.44 37.11 3.57
N GLU A 33 -33.65 38.17 3.32
CA GLU A 33 -32.18 38.12 3.42
C GLU A 33 -31.69 37.72 4.82
N ILE A 34 -32.44 38.07 5.87
CA ILE A 34 -32.12 37.74 7.26
C ILE A 34 -32.80 36.43 7.67
N ALA A 35 -34.06 36.24 7.27
CA ALA A 35 -34.87 35.11 7.66
C ALA A 35 -34.40 33.80 7.03
N ILE A 36 -33.96 33.79 5.77
CA ILE A 36 -33.54 32.56 5.08
C ILE A 36 -32.34 31.91 5.78
N PRO A 37 -31.22 32.61 6.07
CA PRO A 37 -30.13 32.04 6.85
C PRO A 37 -30.55 31.60 8.26
N ALA A 38 -31.39 32.39 8.94
CA ALA A 38 -31.87 32.05 10.28
C ALA A 38 -32.73 30.78 10.30
N LEU A 39 -33.66 30.64 9.35
CA LEU A 39 -34.48 29.44 9.18
C LEU A 39 -33.65 28.21 8.85
N MET A 40 -32.60 28.37 8.03
CA MET A 40 -31.68 27.26 7.73
C MET A 40 -30.90 26.80 8.97
N VAL A 41 -30.45 27.73 9.81
CA VAL A 41 -29.80 27.40 11.10
C VAL A 41 -30.77 26.67 12.04
N ILE A 42 -32.02 27.14 12.13
CA ILE A 42 -33.06 26.49 12.94
C ILE A 42 -33.35 25.08 12.40
N LEU A 43 -33.43 24.92 11.08
CA LEU A 43 -33.62 23.62 10.44
C LEU A 43 -32.47 22.65 10.75
N PHE A 44 -31.22 23.12 10.72
CA PHE A 44 -30.08 22.30 11.14
C PHE A 44 -30.14 21.93 12.63
N ALA A 45 -30.53 22.86 13.50
CA ALA A 45 -30.73 22.57 14.91
C ALA A 45 -31.80 21.50 15.12
N TYR A 46 -32.89 21.54 14.33
CA TYR A 46 -33.90 20.50 14.32
C TYR A 46 -33.35 19.16 13.80
N PHE A 47 -32.64 19.14 12.68
CA PHE A 47 -32.02 17.91 12.17
C PHE A 47 -31.00 17.29 13.15
N LYS A 48 -30.37 18.09 14.00
CA LYS A 48 -29.50 17.58 15.07
C LYS A 48 -30.26 16.76 16.11
N THR A 49 -31.54 17.07 16.38
CA THR A 49 -32.34 16.31 17.34
C THR A 49 -32.78 14.96 16.79
N LEU A 50 -32.93 14.84 15.46
CA LEU A 50 -33.27 13.58 14.77
C LEU A 50 -32.11 12.58 14.73
N GLN A 51 -30.87 13.03 14.92
CA GLN A 51 -29.65 12.22 14.92
C GLN A 51 -29.00 12.24 16.32
N PRO A 52 -29.40 11.33 17.23
CA PRO A 52 -28.84 11.26 18.56
C PRO A 52 -27.35 10.91 18.53
N ASN A 53 -26.64 11.33 19.59
CA ASN A 53 -25.26 10.94 19.77
C ASN A 53 -25.21 9.48 20.23
N THR A 54 -24.22 8.72 19.77
CA THR A 54 -24.01 7.34 20.18
C THR A 54 -22.74 7.20 21.03
N SER A 55 -22.83 6.49 22.15
CA SER A 55 -21.68 6.16 22.99
C SER A 55 -20.93 4.97 22.40
N ILE A 56 -19.62 5.12 22.20
CA ILE A 56 -18.72 4.08 21.73
C ILE A 56 -17.87 3.62 22.91
N ALA A 57 -17.89 2.32 23.19
CA ALA A 57 -17.08 1.72 24.25
C ALA A 57 -15.58 1.75 23.91
N ALA A 58 -14.73 1.57 24.92
CA ALA A 58 -13.30 1.38 24.73
C ALA A 58 -13.01 0.00 24.11
N GLY A 59 -11.86 -0.14 23.43
CA GLY A 59 -11.40 -1.40 22.85
C GLY A 59 -11.38 -1.41 21.31
N PHE A 60 -11.65 -2.58 20.73
CA PHE A 60 -11.66 -2.82 19.28
C PHE A 60 -13.09 -2.68 18.72
N VAL A 61 -13.49 -1.47 18.37
CA VAL A 61 -14.87 -1.14 18.02
C VAL A 61 -14.96 -0.66 16.57
N THR A 62 -15.93 -1.20 15.81
CA THR A 62 -16.21 -0.77 14.42
C THR A 62 -17.40 0.19 14.30
N GLY A 63 -18.15 0.43 15.38
CA GLY A 63 -19.18 1.48 15.37
C GLY A 63 -20.23 1.44 16.48
N VAL A 64 -20.66 0.28 16.99
CA VAL A 64 -21.69 0.21 18.07
C VAL A 64 -21.47 -0.93 19.07
N GLY A 65 -20.52 -1.83 18.82
CA GLY A 65 -20.16 -2.91 19.74
C GLY A 65 -18.70 -3.33 19.57
N SER A 66 -18.15 -3.99 20.60
CA SER A 66 -16.85 -4.63 20.52
C SER A 66 -16.89 -5.74 19.49
N THR A 67 -15.94 -5.74 18.56
CA THR A 67 -15.78 -6.79 17.55
C THR A 67 -14.58 -7.65 17.95
N ASN A 68 -14.65 -8.96 17.72
CA ASN A 68 -13.48 -9.80 17.97
C ASN A 68 -12.36 -9.44 16.97
N LEU A 69 -11.10 -9.43 17.43
CA LEU A 69 -9.91 -9.16 16.60
C LEU A 69 -9.88 -9.97 15.30
N PHE A 70 -10.30 -11.23 15.39
CA PHE A 70 -10.27 -12.22 14.31
C PHE A 70 -11.63 -12.44 13.65
N GLU A 71 -12.65 -11.69 14.06
CA GLU A 71 -13.97 -11.77 13.42
C GLU A 71 -13.83 -11.39 11.95
N SER A 72 -14.30 -12.26 11.06
CA SER A 72 -14.33 -11.98 9.63
C SER A 72 -15.33 -10.87 9.35
N SER A 73 -14.89 -9.79 8.72
CA SER A 73 -15.81 -8.77 8.20
C SER A 73 -15.84 -8.81 6.67
N ASN A 74 -17.03 -8.67 6.08
CA ASN A 74 -17.23 -8.58 4.63
C ASN A 74 -16.76 -7.23 4.05
N GLY A 75 -15.98 -6.46 4.81
CA GLY A 75 -15.45 -5.18 4.37
C GLY A 75 -14.24 -5.37 3.49
N ASN A 76 -14.18 -4.64 2.37
CA ASN A 76 -12.97 -4.43 1.57
C ASN A 76 -11.94 -3.61 2.39
N LEU A 77 -11.42 -4.19 3.48
CA LEU A 77 -10.44 -3.55 4.35
C LEU A 77 -9.09 -3.54 3.64
N GLY A 78 -8.81 -2.48 2.89
CA GLY A 78 -7.50 -2.25 2.28
C GLY A 78 -7.15 -3.23 1.15
N ALA A 79 -6.45 -2.73 0.14
CA ALA A 79 -5.99 -3.57 -0.95
C ALA A 79 -4.82 -4.43 -0.44
N ASN A 80 -5.11 -5.69 -0.16
CA ASN A 80 -4.12 -6.76 -0.01
C ASN A 80 -3.15 -6.70 -1.18
N ILE A 81 -1.91 -7.22 -1.06
CA ILE A 81 -1.14 -7.42 -2.28
C ILE A 81 -1.96 -8.35 -3.18
N GLY A 82 -2.49 -7.79 -4.26
CA GLY A 82 -3.21 -8.52 -5.30
C GLY A 82 -4.59 -9.09 -4.93
N VAL A 83 -5.28 -8.67 -3.86
CA VAL A 83 -6.63 -9.21 -3.56
C VAL A 83 -7.64 -8.09 -3.22
N TYR A 84 -8.65 -7.91 -4.09
CA TYR A 84 -9.92 -7.24 -3.76
C TYR A 84 -10.95 -8.32 -3.44
N GLY A 85 -11.67 -8.15 -2.34
CA GLY A 85 -12.76 -9.05 -1.97
C GLY A 85 -12.29 -10.32 -1.25
N GLY A 86 -12.92 -10.59 -0.13
CA GLY A 86 -12.64 -11.74 0.73
C GLY A 86 -12.85 -11.39 2.19
N ASN A 87 -13.29 -12.36 2.97
CA ASN A 87 -13.43 -12.23 4.42
C ASN A 87 -12.04 -12.01 5.04
N ALA A 88 -11.77 -10.80 5.50
CA ALA A 88 -10.54 -10.48 6.23
C ALA A 88 -10.87 -10.32 7.73
N PRO A 89 -9.94 -10.67 8.63
CA PRO A 89 -10.09 -10.37 10.04
C PRO A 89 -10.30 -8.86 10.22
N THR A 90 -11.14 -8.49 11.17
CA THR A 90 -11.54 -7.10 11.38
C THR A 90 -10.36 -6.24 11.84
N PHE A 91 -9.46 -6.79 12.67
CA PHE A 91 -8.34 -6.05 13.25
C PHE A 91 -6.99 -6.81 13.28
N GLY A 92 -7.00 -8.14 13.38
CA GLY A 92 -5.77 -8.95 13.49
C GLY A 92 -5.26 -9.44 12.14
N PHE A 93 -4.34 -8.71 11.50
CA PHE A 93 -3.78 -9.11 10.19
C PHE A 93 -2.46 -9.85 10.36
N VAL A 94 -2.33 -10.98 9.66
CA VAL A 94 -1.09 -11.74 9.60
C VAL A 94 -0.18 -11.10 8.54
N GLU A 95 1.06 -10.81 8.95
CA GLU A 95 2.16 -10.39 8.08
C GLU A 95 2.39 -11.43 6.98
N THR A 96 2.58 -10.94 5.75
CA THR A 96 2.89 -11.84 4.63
C THR A 96 4.33 -12.35 4.72
N SER A 97 4.55 -13.60 4.34
CA SER A 97 5.88 -14.19 4.29
C SER A 97 6.71 -13.61 3.14
N MET A 98 8.04 -13.60 3.28
CA MET A 98 8.93 -13.14 2.20
C MET A 98 8.78 -14.01 0.94
N THR A 99 8.54 -15.32 1.10
CA THR A 99 8.20 -16.22 0.00
C THR A 99 6.96 -15.74 -0.76
N ALA A 100 5.90 -15.36 -0.03
CA ALA A 100 4.71 -14.79 -0.63
C ALA A 100 4.99 -13.43 -1.28
N LEU A 101 5.87 -12.61 -0.71
CA LEU A 101 6.28 -11.33 -1.30
C LEU A 101 7.07 -11.52 -2.62
N LEU A 102 7.95 -12.51 -2.68
CA LEU A 102 8.70 -12.86 -3.90
C LEU A 102 7.75 -13.37 -4.98
N LEU A 103 6.85 -14.29 -4.64
CA LEU A 103 5.77 -14.70 -5.54
C LEU A 103 4.86 -13.54 -5.93
N ALA A 104 4.58 -12.62 -5.01
CA ALA A 104 3.72 -11.48 -5.23
C ALA A 104 4.25 -10.51 -6.29
N CYS A 105 5.58 -10.36 -6.39
CA CYS A 105 6.22 -9.59 -7.44
C CYS A 105 6.00 -10.17 -8.84
N VAL A 106 5.53 -11.43 -8.93
CA VAL A 106 5.43 -12.21 -10.16
C VAL A 106 3.99 -12.58 -10.50
N VAL A 107 3.27 -13.21 -9.57
CA VAL A 107 2.01 -13.90 -9.85
C VAL A 107 0.79 -13.00 -9.70
N LEU A 108 0.89 -11.86 -9.01
CA LEU A 108 -0.32 -11.27 -8.45
C LEU A 108 -1.26 -10.55 -9.44
N PRO A 109 -2.60 -10.77 -9.28
CA PRO A 109 -3.68 -10.26 -10.13
C PRO A 109 -3.73 -8.75 -10.40
N GLN A 110 -3.10 -7.91 -9.57
CA GLN A 110 -3.29 -6.45 -9.62
C GLN A 110 -2.06 -5.64 -10.02
N HIS A 111 -0.87 -6.25 -10.03
CA HIS A 111 0.34 -5.57 -10.47
C HIS A 111 0.79 -6.19 -11.79
N SER A 112 1.40 -7.37 -11.75
CA SER A 112 1.84 -8.07 -12.96
C SER A 112 0.66 -8.48 -13.85
N GLN A 113 -0.42 -9.05 -13.32
CA GLN A 113 -1.57 -9.46 -14.12
C GLN A 113 -2.43 -8.26 -14.60
N TYR A 114 -2.53 -7.18 -13.82
CA TYR A 114 -3.22 -5.96 -14.27
C TYR A 114 -2.43 -5.27 -15.38
N ASP A 115 -1.12 -5.14 -15.20
CA ASP A 115 -0.20 -4.71 -16.26
C ASP A 115 -0.31 -5.65 -17.46
N PHE A 116 -0.42 -6.97 -17.24
CA PHE A 116 -0.63 -7.96 -18.28
C PHE A 116 -1.99 -7.84 -18.97
N ASN A 117 -3.03 -7.39 -18.29
CA ASN A 117 -4.37 -7.21 -18.86
C ASN A 117 -4.56 -5.80 -19.45
N ARG A 118 -3.54 -4.94 -19.39
CA ARG A 118 -3.56 -3.61 -19.98
C ARG A 118 -3.45 -3.72 -21.52
N ASN A 119 -4.00 -2.74 -22.24
CA ASN A 119 -4.10 -2.77 -23.70
C ASN A 119 -2.77 -3.04 -24.44
N GLU A 120 -1.61 -2.76 -23.83
CA GLU A 120 -0.29 -2.95 -24.42
C GLU A 120 0.06 -4.42 -24.72
N THR A 121 -0.54 -5.38 -24.00
CA THR A 121 -0.39 -6.83 -24.27
C THR A 121 -1.44 -7.38 -25.24
N ASN A 122 -2.42 -6.58 -25.65
CA ASN A 122 -3.39 -6.99 -26.68
C ASN A 122 -2.76 -7.02 -28.08
N ASP A 123 -1.58 -6.42 -28.25
CA ASP A 123 -0.76 -6.51 -29.47
C ASP A 123 -0.01 -7.85 -29.59
N LEU A 124 0.06 -8.66 -28.53
CA LEU A 124 0.70 -9.98 -28.57
C LEU A 124 -0.20 -10.99 -29.29
N VAL A 125 0.42 -11.86 -30.09
CA VAL A 125 -0.27 -13.01 -30.68
C VAL A 125 -0.88 -13.86 -29.55
N PRO A 126 -2.12 -14.38 -29.67
CA PRO A 126 -2.79 -15.11 -28.59
C PRO A 126 -1.99 -16.29 -28.01
N SER A 127 -1.20 -16.99 -28.85
CA SER A 127 -0.29 -18.05 -28.41
C SER A 127 0.81 -17.52 -27.51
N ASP A 128 1.48 -16.45 -27.94
CA ASP A 128 2.61 -15.84 -27.25
C ASP A 128 2.16 -15.19 -25.94
N LYS A 129 0.96 -14.58 -25.96
CA LYS A 129 0.28 -14.07 -24.76
C LYS A 129 0.08 -15.18 -23.73
N THR A 130 -0.39 -16.36 -24.16
CA THR A 130 -0.62 -17.50 -23.26
C THR A 130 0.69 -18.09 -22.72
N ILE A 131 1.71 -18.25 -23.57
CA ILE A 131 3.04 -18.74 -23.17
C ILE A 131 3.70 -17.77 -22.19
N CYS A 132 3.69 -16.48 -22.51
CA CYS A 132 4.24 -15.41 -21.68
C CYS A 132 3.55 -15.36 -20.32
N ALA A 133 2.20 -15.31 -20.30
CA ALA A 133 1.41 -15.35 -19.08
C ALA A 133 1.79 -16.55 -18.22
N THR A 134 1.85 -17.73 -18.84
CA THR A 134 2.04 -18.97 -18.09
C THR A 134 3.43 -19.07 -17.48
N LYS A 135 4.47 -18.84 -18.30
CA LYS A 135 5.86 -18.90 -17.86
C LYS A 135 6.17 -17.83 -16.81
N PHE A 136 5.67 -16.61 -17.01
CA PHE A 136 5.91 -15.53 -16.07
C PHE A 136 5.08 -15.68 -14.79
N LEU A 137 3.74 -15.65 -14.90
CA LEU A 137 2.84 -15.56 -13.75
C LEU A 137 2.77 -16.83 -12.93
N TYR A 138 3.03 -18.01 -13.51
CA TYR A 138 2.86 -19.27 -12.78
C TYR A 138 4.12 -20.12 -12.69
N LEU A 139 5.07 -19.96 -13.62
CA LEU A 139 6.32 -20.73 -13.61
C LEU A 139 7.52 -19.95 -13.07
N GLY A 140 7.36 -18.69 -12.66
CA GLY A 140 8.38 -17.92 -11.94
C GLY A 140 9.53 -17.36 -12.80
N TYR A 141 9.36 -17.29 -14.13
CA TYR A 141 10.39 -16.83 -15.07
C TYR A 141 10.54 -15.32 -15.02
N THR A 142 11.41 -14.81 -14.17
CA THR A 142 11.52 -13.38 -13.88
C THR A 142 12.92 -12.80 -14.04
N ASN A 143 13.93 -13.62 -14.32
CA ASN A 143 15.30 -13.15 -14.43
C ASN A 143 15.46 -12.26 -15.67
N ILE A 144 16.14 -11.13 -15.51
CA ILE A 144 16.39 -10.17 -16.59
C ILE A 144 17.55 -10.59 -17.49
N ASP A 145 18.43 -11.47 -17.00
CA ASP A 145 19.52 -12.04 -17.78
C ASP A 145 18.97 -13.07 -18.76
N PRO A 146 19.12 -12.86 -20.09
CA PRO A 146 18.62 -13.77 -21.11
C PRO A 146 19.28 -15.15 -21.11
N THR A 147 20.43 -15.30 -20.43
CA THR A 147 21.15 -16.58 -20.32
C THR A 147 20.65 -17.45 -19.16
N SER A 148 19.85 -16.88 -18.25
CA SER A 148 19.29 -17.60 -17.12
C SER A 148 18.25 -18.64 -17.58
N PRO A 149 18.20 -19.85 -16.97
CA PRO A 149 17.12 -20.81 -17.23
C PRO A 149 15.73 -20.28 -16.86
N PHE A 150 15.67 -19.24 -16.02
CA PHE A 150 14.44 -18.56 -15.59
C PHE A 150 14.35 -17.13 -16.14
N ALA A 151 15.04 -16.88 -17.26
CA ALA A 151 14.95 -15.63 -18.00
C ALA A 151 13.51 -15.34 -18.42
N ILE A 152 13.16 -14.05 -18.44
CA ILE A 152 11.87 -13.60 -18.98
C ILE A 152 11.74 -14.14 -20.42
N PRO A 153 10.64 -14.83 -20.76
CA PRO A 153 10.46 -15.43 -22.07
C PRO A 153 10.57 -14.39 -23.20
N VAL A 154 11.10 -14.80 -24.34
CA VAL A 154 11.24 -13.94 -25.51
C VAL A 154 9.89 -13.49 -26.08
N GLU A 155 8.87 -14.30 -25.83
CA GLU A 155 7.47 -14.07 -26.16
C GLU A 155 6.87 -12.90 -25.34
N CYS A 156 7.52 -12.49 -24.25
CA CYS A 156 7.12 -11.36 -23.41
C CYS A 156 7.74 -10.00 -23.81
N ARG A 157 8.64 -9.98 -24.82
CA ARG A 157 9.55 -8.86 -25.11
C ARG A 157 8.86 -7.50 -25.22
N GLY A 158 9.27 -6.57 -24.38
CA GLY A 158 8.91 -5.14 -24.44
C GLY A 158 7.47 -4.80 -24.02
N LYS A 159 6.65 -5.80 -23.72
CA LYS A 159 5.26 -5.61 -23.30
C LYS A 159 5.02 -5.95 -21.84
N PHE A 160 5.88 -6.80 -21.28
CA PHE A 160 5.82 -7.18 -19.88
C PHE A 160 7.06 -6.69 -19.14
N ILE A 161 6.85 -6.05 -17.99
CA ILE A 161 7.91 -5.48 -17.16
C ILE A 161 7.79 -6.08 -15.74
N PRO A 162 8.81 -6.83 -15.27
CA PRO A 162 8.77 -7.44 -13.95
C PRO A 162 8.92 -6.40 -12.85
N TYR A 163 8.46 -6.76 -11.65
CA TYR A 163 8.76 -6.02 -10.43
C TYR A 163 10.00 -6.60 -9.75
N LYS A 164 10.89 -5.73 -9.28
CA LYS A 164 12.11 -6.07 -8.54
C LYS A 164 12.15 -5.42 -7.17
N LEU A 165 12.90 -6.03 -6.26
CA LEU A 165 13.31 -5.40 -5.01
C LEU A 165 14.63 -4.65 -5.24
N ALA A 166 14.65 -3.37 -4.91
CA ALA A 166 15.85 -2.55 -4.97
C ALA A 166 16.67 -2.71 -3.69
N ILE A 167 17.99 -2.76 -3.80
CA ILE A 167 18.91 -2.67 -2.65
C ILE A 167 19.95 -1.59 -2.96
N ALA A 168 20.16 -0.69 -2.00
CA ALA A 168 21.19 0.36 -2.10
C ALA A 168 21.89 0.55 -0.73
N PRO A 169 23.16 0.97 -0.71
CA PRO A 169 24.08 1.06 -1.84
C PRO A 169 24.62 -0.31 -2.27
N LYS A 170 25.12 -0.42 -3.49
CA LYS A 170 25.76 -1.64 -4.02
C LYS A 170 27.20 -1.73 -3.52
N ASN A 171 27.45 -2.59 -2.54
CA ASN A 171 28.78 -2.81 -1.97
C ASN A 171 28.92 -4.25 -1.43
N SER A 172 30.08 -4.57 -0.84
CA SER A 172 30.36 -5.89 -0.27
C SER A 172 29.34 -6.31 0.80
N PHE A 173 28.90 -5.37 1.65
CA PHE A 173 27.90 -5.64 2.68
C PHE A 173 26.54 -6.01 2.08
N THR A 174 26.03 -5.26 1.11
CA THR A 174 24.69 -5.51 0.55
C THR A 174 24.67 -6.67 -0.43
N VAL A 175 25.68 -6.81 -1.29
CA VAL A 175 25.74 -7.83 -2.35
C VAL A 175 26.26 -9.16 -1.79
N ASN A 176 27.43 -9.14 -1.15
CA ASN A 176 28.13 -10.37 -0.79
C ASN A 176 27.73 -10.91 0.59
N TYR A 177 27.20 -10.07 1.48
CA TYR A 177 26.82 -10.50 2.83
C TYR A 177 25.31 -10.58 3.03
N PHE A 178 24.60 -9.46 2.97
CA PHE A 178 23.14 -9.43 3.13
C PHE A 178 22.43 -10.26 2.06
N SER A 179 22.68 -9.97 0.79
CA SER A 179 21.95 -10.61 -0.30
C SER A 179 22.34 -12.08 -0.53
N GLN A 180 23.61 -12.46 -0.32
CA GLN A 180 23.97 -13.89 -0.34
C GLN A 180 23.31 -14.67 0.81
N THR A 181 23.18 -14.08 2.00
CA THR A 181 22.40 -14.69 3.09
C THR A 181 20.94 -14.89 2.67
N MET A 182 20.32 -13.86 2.10
CA MET A 182 18.95 -13.93 1.61
C MET A 182 18.80 -14.96 0.49
N ALA A 183 19.75 -15.06 -0.44
CA ALA A 183 19.77 -16.07 -1.49
C ALA A 183 19.86 -17.50 -0.94
N ALA A 184 20.64 -17.71 0.12
CA ALA A 184 20.71 -18.99 0.81
C ALA A 184 19.40 -19.35 1.54
N TRP A 185 18.67 -18.35 2.03
CA TRP A 185 17.39 -18.54 2.74
C TRP A 185 16.18 -18.63 1.82
N TYR A 186 16.23 -17.95 0.68
CA TYR A 186 15.17 -17.89 -0.34
C TYR A 186 15.72 -18.35 -1.69
N PRO A 187 16.12 -19.63 -1.79
CA PRO A 187 16.49 -20.20 -3.07
C PRO A 187 15.25 -20.31 -3.96
N GLN A 188 15.46 -20.73 -5.19
CA GLN A 188 14.36 -21.15 -6.03
C GLN A 188 13.72 -22.44 -5.49
N ILE A 189 12.39 -22.48 -5.40
CA ILE A 189 11.68 -23.61 -4.78
C ILE A 189 10.65 -24.20 -5.74
N PRO A 190 10.82 -25.45 -6.21
CA PRO A 190 9.80 -26.16 -6.96
C PRO A 190 8.54 -26.40 -6.14
N LEU A 191 7.39 -26.04 -6.69
CA LEU A 191 6.07 -26.21 -6.09
C LEU A 191 5.39 -27.53 -6.49
N SER A 192 6.00 -28.34 -7.34
CA SER A 192 5.53 -29.70 -7.64
C SER A 192 6.67 -30.61 -8.05
N ASN A 193 6.45 -31.93 -8.00
CA ASN A 193 7.35 -32.94 -8.55
C ASN A 193 7.11 -33.21 -10.05
N GLN A 194 6.08 -32.60 -10.63
CA GLN A 194 5.65 -32.87 -12.01
C GLN A 194 6.07 -31.71 -12.91
N SER A 195 6.86 -32.01 -13.93
CA SER A 195 7.09 -31.08 -15.05
C SER A 195 5.82 -31.01 -15.88
N HIS A 196 5.38 -29.79 -16.23
CA HIS A 196 4.20 -29.62 -17.06
C HIS A 196 4.48 -29.97 -18.51
N ASN A 197 3.75 -30.92 -19.08
CA ASN A 197 4.01 -31.47 -20.42
C ASN A 197 4.00 -30.43 -21.56
N ALA A 198 3.19 -29.36 -21.45
CA ALA A 198 3.12 -28.35 -22.51
C ALA A 198 4.30 -27.35 -22.51
N TYR A 199 5.00 -27.20 -21.37
CA TYR A 199 6.07 -26.20 -21.21
C TYR A 199 7.41 -26.80 -20.75
N ASN A 200 7.44 -28.10 -20.45
CA ASN A 200 8.53 -28.83 -19.81
C ASN A 200 9.14 -28.06 -18.62
N ALA A 201 8.28 -27.50 -17.78
CA ALA A 201 8.66 -26.63 -16.68
C ALA A 201 7.79 -26.90 -15.46
N THR A 202 8.39 -26.71 -14.28
CA THR A 202 7.74 -26.88 -12.99
C THR A 202 7.43 -25.50 -12.41
N PRO A 203 6.24 -25.28 -11.82
CA PRO A 203 5.98 -24.05 -11.09
C PRO A 203 6.98 -23.85 -9.96
N VAL A 204 7.58 -22.67 -9.85
CA VAL A 204 8.58 -22.37 -8.83
C VAL A 204 8.28 -21.06 -8.10
N VAL A 205 8.70 -21.01 -6.85
CA VAL A 205 8.95 -19.73 -6.16
C VAL A 205 10.21 -19.12 -6.75
N PRO A 206 10.17 -17.87 -7.26
CA PRO A 206 11.36 -17.15 -7.69
C PRO A 206 12.41 -17.05 -6.58
N SER A 207 13.67 -17.17 -6.95
CA SER A 207 14.76 -16.95 -5.99
C SER A 207 14.90 -15.48 -5.62
N TRP A 208 15.55 -15.20 -4.49
CA TRP A 208 15.97 -13.84 -4.15
C TRP A 208 16.87 -13.23 -5.21
N THR A 209 17.83 -14.00 -5.74
CA THR A 209 18.77 -13.54 -6.78
C THR A 209 18.09 -13.12 -8.07
N ASP A 210 17.00 -13.81 -8.45
CA ASP A 210 16.23 -13.44 -9.63
C ASP A 210 15.35 -12.21 -9.38
N SER A 211 15.04 -11.88 -8.11
CA SER A 211 14.03 -10.89 -7.75
C SER A 211 14.60 -9.53 -7.36
N VAL A 212 15.93 -9.41 -7.24
CA VAL A 212 16.61 -8.23 -6.68
C VAL A 212 17.43 -7.49 -7.74
N MET A 213 17.48 -6.16 -7.61
CA MET A 213 18.33 -5.26 -8.37
C MET A 213 19.08 -4.32 -7.42
N TYR A 214 20.35 -4.04 -7.71
CA TYR A 214 21.19 -3.18 -6.87
C TYR A 214 21.42 -1.83 -7.50
N PHE A 215 21.54 -0.81 -6.66
CA PHE A 215 21.83 0.57 -7.03
C PHE A 215 23.05 1.07 -6.28
N ASP A 216 23.90 1.84 -6.94
CA ASP A 216 25.16 2.31 -6.37
C ASP A 216 24.95 3.19 -5.13
N SER A 217 23.84 3.94 -5.08
CA SER A 217 23.48 4.78 -3.94
C SER A 217 21.96 4.95 -3.80
N ALA A 218 21.53 5.52 -2.66
CA ALA A 218 20.15 5.92 -2.44
C ALA A 218 19.66 6.95 -3.49
N ASP A 219 20.55 7.84 -3.94
CA ASP A 219 20.27 8.84 -4.98
C ASP A 219 20.17 8.20 -6.36
N ALA A 220 21.00 7.19 -6.66
CA ALA A 220 20.91 6.44 -7.91
C ALA A 220 19.57 5.70 -8.02
N LEU A 221 19.10 5.10 -6.91
CA LEU A 221 17.75 4.53 -6.83
C LEU A 221 16.68 5.61 -7.06
N GLN A 222 16.79 6.76 -6.41
CA GLN A 222 15.83 7.85 -6.56
C GLN A 222 15.78 8.38 -8.01
N ALA A 223 16.95 8.61 -8.60
CA ALA A 223 17.08 9.05 -9.98
C ALA A 223 16.48 8.03 -10.95
N TYR A 224 16.72 6.73 -10.72
CA TYR A 224 16.15 5.66 -11.52
C TYR A 224 14.62 5.66 -11.48
N VAL A 225 14.00 5.68 -10.30
CA VAL A 225 12.52 5.65 -10.20
C VAL A 225 11.85 6.92 -10.69
N SER A 226 12.56 8.06 -10.65
CA SER A 226 12.09 9.33 -11.24
C SER A 226 12.39 9.48 -12.74
N GLY A 227 13.14 8.53 -13.32
CA GLY A 227 13.63 8.58 -14.68
C GLY A 227 12.55 8.26 -15.71
N THR A 228 12.73 8.76 -16.93
CA THR A 228 11.78 8.52 -18.04
C THR A 228 11.77 7.08 -18.56
N LYS A 229 12.83 6.32 -18.27
CA LYS A 229 12.97 4.89 -18.63
C LYS A 229 12.43 3.96 -17.54
N TYR A 230 11.95 4.49 -16.41
CA TYR A 230 11.47 3.66 -15.32
C TYR A 230 10.27 2.81 -15.75
N GLY A 231 10.41 1.49 -15.65
CA GLY A 231 9.32 0.58 -15.95
C GLY A 231 8.89 0.60 -17.42
N THR A 232 9.80 0.87 -18.36
CA THR A 232 9.49 0.89 -19.81
C THR A 232 9.82 -0.41 -20.53
N ASP A 233 10.77 -1.19 -20.02
CA ASP A 233 11.23 -2.42 -20.65
C ASP A 233 11.81 -3.40 -19.59
N THR A 234 12.25 -4.58 -20.04
CA THR A 234 12.81 -5.61 -19.16
C THR A 234 14.19 -5.24 -18.59
N ALA A 235 14.94 -4.35 -19.25
CA ALA A 235 16.23 -3.85 -18.76
C ALA A 235 16.04 -2.73 -17.72
N ASN A 236 14.89 -2.06 -17.73
CA ASN A 236 14.47 -1.04 -16.78
C ASN A 236 13.19 -1.50 -16.05
N PRO A 237 13.28 -2.54 -15.19
CA PRO A 237 12.12 -3.10 -14.50
C PRO A 237 11.51 -2.13 -13.47
N LYS A 238 10.26 -2.40 -13.09
CA LYS A 238 9.58 -1.66 -12.03
C LYS A 238 10.17 -2.04 -10.67
N ILE A 239 10.25 -1.10 -9.74
CA ILE A 239 10.66 -1.37 -8.36
C ILE A 239 9.40 -1.53 -7.52
N TYR A 240 9.24 -2.69 -6.90
CA TYR A 240 8.16 -2.93 -5.94
C TYR A 240 8.45 -2.21 -4.61
N ALA A 241 9.65 -2.44 -4.09
CA ALA A 241 10.14 -1.89 -2.84
C ALA A 241 11.67 -1.79 -2.87
N GLY A 242 12.23 -0.92 -2.06
CA GLY A 242 13.66 -0.73 -1.87
C GLY A 242 14.07 -0.87 -0.42
N ILE A 243 15.20 -1.54 -0.17
CA ILE A 243 15.92 -1.52 1.11
C ILE A 243 17.16 -0.64 0.91
N VAL A 244 17.19 0.50 1.59
CA VAL A 244 18.30 1.45 1.52
C VAL A 244 19.02 1.42 2.85
N PHE A 245 20.29 1.01 2.86
CA PHE A 245 21.14 1.03 4.05
C PHE A 245 21.88 2.35 4.11
N ASP A 246 21.56 3.16 5.12
CA ASP A 246 22.14 4.48 5.36
C ASP A 246 23.43 4.37 6.18
N THR A 247 23.43 3.48 7.19
CA THR A 247 24.61 3.11 7.98
C THR A 247 24.82 1.60 7.87
N TYR A 248 26.04 1.16 7.57
CA TYR A 248 26.39 -0.25 7.42
C TYR A 248 27.86 -0.53 7.79
N PRO A 249 28.23 -1.78 8.09
CA PRO A 249 29.59 -2.14 8.47
C PRO A 249 30.58 -1.94 7.32
N THR A 250 31.82 -1.53 7.64
CA THR A 250 32.92 -1.54 6.67
C THR A 250 33.33 -2.98 6.34
N ASP A 251 34.07 -3.19 5.24
CA ASP A 251 34.50 -4.54 4.81
C ASP A 251 35.21 -5.36 5.91
N THR A 252 35.97 -4.68 6.77
CA THR A 252 36.66 -5.29 7.94
C THR A 252 35.73 -5.64 9.11
N GLN A 253 34.53 -5.05 9.16
CA GLN A 253 33.53 -5.24 10.21
C GLN A 253 32.42 -6.22 9.79
N ILE A 254 32.36 -6.62 8.50
CA ILE A 254 31.38 -7.61 8.03
C ILE A 254 31.56 -8.92 8.83
N GLY A 255 30.44 -9.52 9.23
CA GLY A 255 30.45 -10.70 10.11
C GLY A 255 30.50 -10.38 11.60
N THR A 256 30.59 -9.10 11.99
CA THR A 256 30.54 -8.66 13.40
C THR A 256 29.33 -7.78 13.67
N ALA A 257 28.94 -7.66 14.95
CA ALA A 257 27.85 -6.79 15.35
C ALA A 257 28.28 -5.32 15.21
N ALA A 258 27.63 -4.59 14.31
CA ALA A 258 27.87 -3.18 14.04
C ALA A 258 26.54 -2.45 13.85
N PRO A 259 26.49 -1.13 14.12
CA PRO A 259 25.28 -0.34 13.95
C PRO A 259 24.87 -0.33 12.48
N ILE A 260 23.58 -0.59 12.23
CA ILE A 260 22.98 -0.58 10.90
C ILE A 260 21.75 0.30 10.95
N GLU A 261 21.68 1.25 10.02
CA GLU A 261 20.52 2.10 9.80
C GLU A 261 20.02 1.85 8.39
N TYR A 262 18.71 1.67 8.24
CA TYR A 262 18.11 1.40 6.94
C TYR A 262 16.71 1.98 6.84
N THR A 263 16.33 2.28 5.60
CA THR A 263 15.03 2.78 5.20
C THR A 263 14.38 1.80 4.23
N ILE A 264 13.12 1.44 4.49
CA ILE A 264 12.29 0.70 3.53
C ILE A 264 11.49 1.71 2.72
N ARG A 265 11.65 1.66 1.40
CA ARG A 265 10.94 2.53 0.44
C ARG A 265 9.95 1.69 -0.36
N ILE A 266 8.68 2.06 -0.38
CA ILE A 266 7.65 1.33 -1.16
C ILE A 266 6.80 2.35 -1.92
N ASP A 267 6.27 1.94 -3.07
CA ASP A 267 5.33 2.74 -3.85
C ASP A 267 4.12 3.16 -3.01
N SER A 268 3.84 4.45 -3.07
CA SER A 268 2.82 5.18 -2.34
C SER A 268 1.91 5.98 -3.29
N THR A 269 2.03 5.76 -4.59
CA THR A 269 1.39 6.60 -5.61
C THR A 269 -0.12 6.43 -5.55
N GLN A 270 -0.85 7.55 -5.46
CA GLN A 270 -2.30 7.55 -5.48
C GLN A 270 -2.81 7.11 -6.85
N ARG A 271 -3.57 6.00 -6.90
CA ARG A 271 -4.23 5.54 -8.13
C ARG A 271 -5.59 6.25 -8.29
N GLU A 272 -6.03 6.37 -9.54
CA GLU A 272 -7.32 6.95 -9.91
C GLU A 272 -8.48 6.19 -9.22
N GLY A 273 -9.51 6.90 -8.75
CA GLY A 273 -10.67 6.29 -8.07
C GLY A 273 -10.55 6.05 -6.55
N GLY A 274 -9.53 6.62 -5.88
CA GLY A 274 -9.37 6.48 -4.41
C GLY A 274 -8.81 5.12 -3.97
N ASP A 275 -8.26 4.39 -4.93
CA ASP A 275 -7.74 3.05 -4.77
C ASP A 275 -6.39 3.03 -4.04
N VAL A 276 -6.18 1.99 -3.22
CA VAL A 276 -5.37 2.02 -1.99
C VAL A 276 -3.87 1.80 -2.22
N GLY A 277 -3.30 2.47 -3.22
CA GLY A 277 -1.86 2.51 -3.47
C GLY A 277 -1.04 3.18 -2.35
N ASN A 278 -1.68 3.85 -1.39
CA ASN A 278 -0.96 4.62 -0.38
C ASN A 278 -0.55 3.77 0.83
N ILE A 279 0.66 3.22 0.81
CA ILE A 279 1.38 2.99 2.07
C ILE A 279 1.63 4.37 2.69
N PRO A 280 1.34 4.57 3.99
CA PRO A 280 1.55 5.87 4.64
C PRO A 280 3.00 6.35 4.47
N HIS A 281 3.15 7.62 4.10
CA HIS A 281 4.44 8.27 3.99
C HIS A 281 4.98 8.63 5.37
N THR A 282 6.27 8.38 5.59
CA THR A 282 7.00 8.86 6.77
C THR A 282 7.65 10.24 6.54
N ALA A 283 7.83 10.64 5.27
CA ALA A 283 8.45 11.92 4.90
C ALA A 283 7.41 13.02 4.63
N ASN A 284 7.75 14.26 5.04
CA ASN A 284 7.09 15.52 4.68
C ASN A 284 5.62 15.74 5.09
N ASN A 285 4.94 14.82 5.80
CA ASN A 285 3.63 15.05 6.42
C ASN A 285 2.53 15.60 5.46
N ASP A 286 2.68 15.40 4.15
CA ASP A 286 1.77 15.96 3.15
C ASP A 286 1.30 14.90 2.15
N PRO A 287 0.02 14.49 2.19
CA PRO A 287 -1.00 14.89 3.16
C PRO A 287 -0.75 14.26 4.54
N LYS A 288 -1.19 14.93 5.62
CA LYS A 288 -1.15 14.36 6.98
C LYS A 288 -1.98 13.07 7.02
N PHE A 289 -1.32 11.91 7.02
CA PHE A 289 -1.97 10.60 7.12
C PHE A 289 -2.63 10.37 8.48
N VAL A 290 -2.12 11.04 9.51
CA VAL A 290 -2.64 10.98 10.88
C VAL A 290 -3.51 12.19 11.13
N ASP A 291 -4.80 11.98 11.34
CA ASP A 291 -5.71 12.98 11.91
C ASP A 291 -5.59 12.92 13.44
N PRO A 292 -5.06 13.97 14.11
CA PRO A 292 -4.94 14.00 15.56
C PRO A 292 -6.28 13.93 16.30
N LEU A 293 -7.39 14.23 15.62
CA LEU A 293 -8.74 14.17 16.15
C LEU A 293 -9.44 12.84 15.81
N GLN A 294 -8.74 11.90 15.17
CA GLN A 294 -9.28 10.60 14.82
C GLN A 294 -9.55 9.79 16.11
N LYS A 295 -10.82 9.60 16.43
CA LYS A 295 -11.26 8.78 17.57
C LYS A 295 -11.55 7.33 17.19
N ASN A 296 -11.83 7.06 15.92
CA ASN A 296 -12.17 5.72 15.44
C ASN A 296 -10.94 4.98 14.91
N LEU A 297 -10.96 3.65 14.96
CA LEU A 297 -9.91 2.82 14.35
C LEU A 297 -10.00 2.86 12.83
N ASN A 298 -8.97 3.42 12.18
CA ASN A 298 -8.83 3.35 10.73
C ASN A 298 -8.11 2.06 10.34
N ARG A 299 -8.84 1.14 9.73
CA ARG A 299 -8.37 -0.19 9.33
C ARG A 299 -7.62 -0.21 8.00
N LYS A 300 -7.70 0.86 7.21
CA LYS A 300 -7.16 0.92 5.86
C LYS A 300 -5.63 0.92 5.88
N TYR A 301 -5.03 1.84 6.63
CA TYR A 301 -3.60 2.13 6.53
C TYR A 301 -2.69 1.08 7.17
N TYR A 302 -2.98 0.63 8.39
CA TYR A 302 -2.12 -0.37 9.03
C TYR A 302 -2.23 -1.73 8.35
N ASN A 303 -3.41 -2.11 7.85
CA ASN A 303 -3.53 -3.33 7.04
C ASN A 303 -2.65 -3.25 5.79
N THR A 304 -2.69 -2.12 5.08
CA THR A 304 -1.81 -1.90 3.91
C THR A 304 -0.34 -2.01 4.30
N TYR A 305 0.09 -1.45 5.42
CA TYR A 305 1.48 -1.55 5.92
C TYR A 305 1.92 -3.00 6.18
N VAL A 306 1.04 -3.80 6.78
CA VAL A 306 1.29 -5.20 7.16
C VAL A 306 1.30 -6.09 5.93
N ARG A 307 0.29 -5.94 5.07
CA ARG A 307 0.08 -6.84 3.94
C ARG A 307 0.91 -6.47 2.73
N ARG A 308 1.29 -5.21 2.50
CA ARG A 308 2.12 -4.77 1.35
C ARG A 308 3.61 -5.09 1.47
N GLY A 309 4.01 -5.84 2.50
CA GLY A 309 5.38 -6.30 2.63
C GLY A 309 6.32 -5.34 3.36
N THR A 310 5.85 -4.19 3.88
CA THR A 310 6.71 -3.31 4.69
C THR A 310 7.24 -4.03 5.92
N ASN A 311 6.34 -4.66 6.68
CA ASN A 311 6.73 -5.50 7.81
C ASN A 311 7.59 -6.68 7.36
N THR A 312 7.24 -7.33 6.24
CA THR A 312 7.99 -8.46 5.70
C THR A 312 9.45 -8.14 5.41
N LEU A 313 9.70 -6.99 4.79
CA LEU A 313 11.07 -6.52 4.49
C LEU A 313 11.80 -6.11 5.78
N GLN A 314 11.10 -5.47 6.73
CA GLN A 314 11.65 -5.15 8.04
C GLN A 314 12.03 -6.41 8.83
N THR A 315 11.16 -7.41 8.85
CA THR A 315 11.37 -8.71 9.44
C THR A 315 12.53 -9.45 8.76
N ALA A 316 12.66 -9.36 7.43
CA ALA A 316 13.79 -9.96 6.71
C ALA A 316 15.14 -9.36 7.14
N VAL A 317 15.24 -8.03 7.24
CA VAL A 317 16.43 -7.35 7.77
C VAL A 317 16.65 -7.72 9.23
N THR A 318 15.61 -7.73 10.05
CA THR A 318 15.70 -8.11 11.47
C THR A 318 16.21 -9.54 11.65
N LYS A 319 15.74 -10.49 10.82
CA LYS A 319 16.21 -11.88 10.82
C LYS A 319 17.68 -11.98 10.48
N PHE A 320 18.12 -11.23 9.48
CA PHE A 320 19.54 -11.13 9.13
C PHE A 320 20.37 -10.59 10.30
N LEU A 321 19.94 -9.49 10.93
CA LEU A 321 20.65 -8.90 12.07
C LEU A 321 20.70 -9.84 13.28
N ALA A 322 19.59 -10.52 13.59
CA ALA A 322 19.51 -11.47 14.69
C ALA A 322 20.36 -12.72 14.46
N CYS A 323 20.44 -13.19 13.21
CA CYS A 323 21.25 -14.33 12.80
C CYS A 323 22.75 -14.05 12.91
N LEU A 324 23.16 -12.82 12.57
CA LEU A 324 24.55 -12.44 12.33
C LEU A 324 25.26 -13.50 11.47
N PRO A 325 25.01 -13.55 10.15
CA PRO A 325 25.48 -14.65 9.31
C PRO A 325 27.00 -14.82 9.39
N THR A 326 27.46 -16.06 9.23
CA THR A 326 28.90 -16.34 9.14
C THR A 326 29.51 -15.59 7.95
N TRP A 327 30.74 -15.14 8.11
CA TRP A 327 31.44 -14.39 7.08
C TRP A 327 32.84 -14.92 6.90
N ASN A 328 33.21 -15.25 5.66
CA ASN A 328 34.58 -15.53 5.30
C ASN A 328 35.20 -14.27 4.69
N ALA A 329 36.05 -13.61 5.47
CA ALA A 329 36.72 -12.37 5.05
C ALA A 329 37.72 -12.56 3.89
N VAL A 330 38.22 -13.79 3.67
CA VAL A 330 39.18 -14.09 2.59
C VAL A 330 38.47 -14.23 1.24
N SER A 331 37.40 -15.03 1.20
CA SER A 331 36.61 -15.23 -0.03
C SER A 331 35.54 -14.17 -0.24
N MET A 332 35.28 -13.33 0.76
CA MET A 332 34.18 -12.36 0.79
C MET A 332 32.82 -13.02 0.52
N THR A 333 32.54 -14.13 1.21
CA THR A 333 31.30 -14.92 1.04
C THR A 333 30.68 -15.32 2.36
N THR A 334 29.38 -15.62 2.32
CA THR A 334 28.63 -16.27 3.40
C THR A 334 27.89 -17.51 2.88
N ASP A 335 27.67 -18.50 3.74
CA ASP A 335 26.84 -19.68 3.45
C ASP A 335 25.39 -19.55 3.97
N GLY A 336 25.08 -18.40 4.61
CA GLY A 336 23.79 -18.12 5.23
C GLY A 336 23.51 -18.93 6.50
N SER A 337 24.55 -19.50 7.13
CA SER A 337 24.47 -20.03 8.49
C SER A 337 24.61 -18.90 9.53
N CYS A 338 24.01 -19.08 10.70
CA CYS A 338 23.96 -18.06 11.74
C CYS A 338 25.06 -18.28 12.77
N GLN A 339 25.78 -17.21 13.13
CA GLN A 339 26.69 -17.25 14.27
C GLN A 339 25.93 -17.33 15.59
N GLN A 340 24.76 -16.68 15.66
CA GLN A 340 23.89 -16.73 16.83
C GLN A 340 22.99 -17.95 16.80
N VAL A 341 23.39 -19.04 17.46
CA VAL A 341 22.63 -20.31 17.48
C VAL A 341 21.20 -20.12 18.02
N GLN A 342 21.00 -19.20 18.97
CA GLN A 342 19.69 -18.88 19.54
C GLN A 342 18.74 -18.16 18.56
N SER A 343 19.25 -17.62 17.45
CA SER A 343 18.40 -17.03 16.41
C SER A 343 17.69 -18.09 15.57
N VAL A 344 18.11 -19.36 15.65
CA VAL A 344 17.59 -20.46 14.83
C VAL A 344 16.73 -21.38 15.68
N ALA A 345 15.46 -21.53 15.31
CA ALA A 345 14.56 -22.47 15.97
C ALA A 345 15.03 -23.93 15.76
N ALA A 346 14.80 -24.77 16.77
CA ALA A 346 15.11 -26.20 16.69
C ALA A 346 14.34 -26.89 15.56
N SER A 347 14.96 -27.89 14.91
CA SER A 347 14.34 -28.69 13.84
C SER A 347 13.41 -29.80 14.36
N SER A 348 12.74 -29.61 15.51
CA SER A 348 11.86 -30.64 16.05
C SER A 348 10.57 -30.77 15.21
N PRO A 349 9.96 -31.96 15.12
CA PRO A 349 8.71 -32.16 14.37
C PRO A 349 7.59 -31.19 14.80
N ALA A 350 7.49 -30.90 16.10
CA ALA A 350 6.49 -29.97 16.63
C ALA A 350 6.71 -28.52 16.16
N VAL A 351 7.98 -28.07 16.07
CA VAL A 351 8.30 -26.73 15.55
C VAL A 351 8.02 -26.68 14.04
N LEU A 352 8.45 -27.68 13.29
CA LEU A 352 8.22 -27.72 11.83
C LEU A 352 6.71 -27.72 11.52
N GLN A 353 5.91 -28.51 12.23
CA GLN A 353 4.46 -28.52 12.07
C GLN A 353 3.83 -27.15 12.36
N ARG A 354 4.29 -26.44 13.41
CA ARG A 354 3.84 -25.07 13.71
C ARG A 354 4.21 -24.10 12.60
N LEU A 355 5.44 -24.15 12.08
CA LEU A 355 5.87 -23.27 10.99
C LEU A 355 5.11 -23.57 9.69
N THR A 356 4.81 -24.83 9.38
CA THR A 356 3.95 -25.19 8.25
C THR A 356 2.53 -24.65 8.43
N SER A 357 1.96 -24.75 9.64
CA SER A 357 0.65 -24.15 9.91
C SER A 357 0.64 -22.63 9.76
N GLN A 358 1.77 -21.96 10.03
CA GLN A 358 1.90 -20.52 9.83
C GLN A 358 1.90 -20.13 8.34
N LEU A 359 2.49 -20.95 7.46
CA LEU A 359 2.41 -20.72 6.01
C LEU A 359 0.95 -20.76 5.51
N LEU A 360 0.12 -21.64 6.07
CA LEU A 360 -1.31 -21.73 5.74
C LEU A 360 -2.13 -20.55 6.25
N GLN A 361 -1.61 -19.79 7.23
CA GLN A 361 -2.27 -18.57 7.73
C GLN A 361 -1.92 -17.33 6.89
N ASP A 362 -0.85 -17.38 6.09
CA ASP A 362 -0.49 -16.32 5.16
C ASP A 362 -1.47 -16.31 3.97
N LYS A 363 -2.50 -15.47 4.09
CA LYS A 363 -3.55 -15.38 3.07
C LYS A 363 -3.01 -15.02 1.68
N VAL A 364 -1.93 -14.22 1.61
CA VAL A 364 -1.31 -13.85 0.32
C VAL A 364 -0.68 -15.09 -0.32
N LEU A 365 0.07 -15.88 0.47
CA LEU A 365 0.65 -17.13 -0.01
C LEU A 365 -0.42 -18.11 -0.46
N THR A 366 -1.44 -18.35 0.37
CA THR A 366 -2.48 -19.33 0.04
C THR A 366 -3.25 -18.95 -1.22
N ASP A 367 -3.53 -17.66 -1.44
CA ASP A 367 -4.24 -17.20 -2.63
C ASP A 367 -3.39 -17.38 -3.89
N ILE A 368 -2.10 -17.07 -3.81
CA ILE A 368 -1.16 -17.31 -4.91
C ILE A 368 -1.06 -18.81 -5.21
N LEU A 369 -0.86 -19.64 -4.18
CA LEU A 369 -0.77 -21.08 -4.36
C LEU A 369 -2.08 -21.66 -4.89
N GLN A 370 -3.24 -21.13 -4.49
CA GLN A 370 -4.53 -21.54 -5.04
C GLN A 370 -4.67 -21.16 -6.51
N SER A 371 -4.13 -20.00 -6.92
CA SER A 371 -4.11 -19.59 -8.32
C SER A 371 -3.21 -20.47 -9.19
N VAL A 372 -2.08 -20.95 -8.64
CA VAL A 372 -1.18 -21.91 -9.31
C VAL A 372 -1.81 -23.30 -9.35
N ALA A 373 -2.28 -23.80 -8.21
CA ALA A 373 -2.83 -25.16 -8.09
C ALA A 373 -4.14 -25.36 -8.86
N GLY A 374 -4.99 -24.32 -8.88
CA GLY A 374 -6.28 -24.33 -9.55
C GLY A 374 -6.22 -23.97 -11.04
N ASN A 375 -5.05 -23.63 -11.57
CA ASN A 375 -4.90 -23.26 -12.99
C ASN A 375 -5.03 -24.51 -13.89
N PRO A 376 -6.07 -24.61 -14.74
CA PRO A 376 -6.25 -25.75 -15.63
C PRO A 376 -5.07 -25.96 -16.58
N GLN A 377 -4.38 -24.88 -16.98
CA GLN A 377 -3.23 -24.92 -17.88
C GLN A 377 -1.97 -25.51 -17.25
N LEU A 378 -1.94 -25.70 -15.92
CA LEU A 378 -0.82 -26.34 -15.21
C LEU A 378 -1.12 -27.80 -14.82
N GLY A 379 -2.37 -28.25 -14.96
CA GLY A 379 -2.75 -29.65 -14.70
C GLY A 379 -2.53 -30.14 -13.26
N ILE A 380 -2.30 -29.25 -12.29
CA ILE A 380 -2.06 -29.63 -10.88
C ILE A 380 -3.36 -30.12 -10.24
N GLY A 381 -4.45 -29.36 -10.37
CA GLY A 381 -5.79 -29.79 -9.95
C GLY A 381 -5.93 -30.10 -8.45
N MET A 382 -5.16 -29.43 -7.59
CA MET A 382 -5.14 -29.66 -6.14
C MET A 382 -5.60 -28.42 -5.35
N ASN A 383 -6.04 -28.62 -4.12
CA ASN A 383 -6.21 -27.51 -3.16
C ASN A 383 -4.86 -27.17 -2.50
N VAL A 384 -4.73 -26.00 -1.87
CA VAL A 384 -3.45 -25.54 -1.30
C VAL A 384 -2.88 -26.49 -0.24
N SER A 385 -3.74 -27.07 0.62
CA SER A 385 -3.28 -27.99 1.68
C SER A 385 -2.68 -29.26 1.10
N THR A 386 -3.34 -29.87 0.12
CA THR A 386 -2.82 -31.07 -0.56
C THR A 386 -1.58 -30.76 -1.40
N LEU A 387 -1.50 -29.57 -2.01
CA LEU A 387 -0.28 -29.12 -2.69
C LEU A 387 0.91 -29.07 -1.73
N LEU A 388 0.73 -28.48 -0.54
CA LEU A 388 1.80 -28.37 0.46
C LEU A 388 2.22 -29.74 1.01
N GLU A 389 1.29 -30.68 1.16
CA GLU A 389 1.58 -32.07 1.54
C GLU A 389 2.31 -32.85 0.44
N ALA A 390 2.02 -32.54 -0.83
CA ALA A 390 2.63 -33.18 -2.00
C ALA A 390 4.00 -32.57 -2.41
N LEU A 391 4.46 -31.52 -1.72
CA LEU A 391 5.73 -30.87 -2.03
C LEU A 391 6.92 -31.84 -1.86
N PRO A 392 7.95 -31.73 -2.72
CA PRO A 392 9.20 -32.42 -2.50
C PRO A 392 9.79 -32.05 -1.12
N LEU A 393 10.38 -33.03 -0.41
CA LEU A 393 10.94 -32.80 0.93
C LEU A 393 11.92 -31.61 0.96
N ASN A 394 12.78 -31.50 -0.06
CA ASN A 394 13.73 -30.40 -0.18
C ASN A 394 13.03 -29.04 -0.33
N SER A 395 11.91 -28.97 -1.06
CA SER A 395 11.11 -27.76 -1.20
C SER A 395 10.47 -27.36 0.13
N THR A 396 9.92 -28.33 0.87
CA THR A 396 9.35 -28.08 2.20
C THR A 396 10.41 -27.56 3.17
N LEU A 397 11.60 -28.18 3.21
CA LEU A 397 12.69 -27.72 4.06
C LEU A 397 13.19 -26.32 3.66
N ALA A 398 13.26 -26.02 2.36
CA ALA A 398 13.63 -24.70 1.85
C ALA A 398 12.61 -23.62 2.24
N LEU A 399 11.30 -23.91 2.15
CA LEU A 399 10.23 -22.98 2.58
C LEU A 399 10.28 -22.70 4.08
N LEU A 400 10.61 -23.71 4.89
CA LEU A 400 10.66 -23.57 6.34
C LEU A 400 11.96 -22.94 6.85
N ARG A 401 13.08 -23.02 6.10
CA ARG A 401 14.39 -22.45 6.48
C ARG A 401 14.29 -20.99 6.98
N PRO A 402 13.71 -20.04 6.23
CA PRO A 402 13.61 -18.64 6.68
C PRO A 402 12.64 -18.44 7.85
N LEU A 403 11.67 -19.34 8.05
CA LEU A 403 10.71 -19.25 9.16
C LEU A 403 11.29 -19.69 10.50
N LYS A 404 12.38 -20.48 10.47
CA LYS A 404 13.13 -20.86 11.67
C LYS A 404 13.92 -19.70 12.27
N GLN A 405 14.25 -18.70 11.46
CA GLN A 405 15.03 -17.55 11.89
C GLN A 405 14.18 -16.59 12.73
N ALA A 406 14.73 -16.15 13.86
CA ALA A 406 14.12 -15.18 14.75
C ALA A 406 14.12 -13.78 14.10
N PRO A 407 13.03 -12.98 14.24
CA PRO A 407 11.77 -13.32 14.90
C PRO A 407 10.95 -14.34 14.09
N GLN A 408 10.50 -15.41 14.75
CA GLN A 408 9.69 -16.43 14.10
C GLN A 408 8.23 -15.97 13.98
N ALA A 409 7.64 -16.26 12.82
CA ALA A 409 6.29 -15.81 12.47
C ALA A 409 5.19 -16.38 13.40
N TYR A 410 5.38 -17.55 14.02
CA TYR A 410 4.33 -18.19 14.84
C TYR A 410 4.07 -17.49 16.20
N VAL A 411 4.95 -16.59 16.65
CA VAL A 411 4.78 -15.83 17.91
C VAL A 411 4.37 -14.37 17.66
N GLY A 412 4.51 -13.87 16.43
CA GLY A 412 4.43 -12.42 16.18
C GLY A 412 4.00 -11.98 14.78
N ALA A 413 3.54 -12.89 13.90
CA ALA A 413 3.10 -12.48 12.58
C ALA A 413 1.78 -11.70 12.60
N THR A 414 0.95 -11.85 13.65
CA THR A 414 -0.30 -11.09 13.74
C THR A 414 -0.04 -9.69 14.29
N THR A 415 -0.49 -8.70 13.52
CA THR A 415 -0.47 -7.28 13.88
C THR A 415 -1.89 -6.79 14.10
N TYR A 416 -2.05 -5.89 15.05
CA TYR A 416 -3.33 -5.29 15.40
C TYR A 416 -3.10 -3.83 15.82
N PRO A 417 -4.10 -2.96 15.64
CA PRO A 417 -3.98 -1.57 16.07
C PRO A 417 -3.98 -1.50 17.61
N PHE A 418 -3.60 -0.35 18.17
CA PHE A 418 -3.82 -0.11 19.59
C PHE A 418 -5.32 0.06 19.86
N PRO A 419 -5.85 -0.47 20.99
CA PRO A 419 -7.23 -0.23 21.37
C PRO A 419 -7.49 1.26 21.62
N ILE A 420 -8.71 1.72 21.34
CA ILE A 420 -9.10 3.12 21.54
C ILE A 420 -9.85 3.31 22.86
N GLN A 421 -9.82 4.53 23.39
CA GLN A 421 -10.64 4.92 24.53
C GLN A 421 -12.11 5.13 24.11
N ALA A 422 -13.02 5.05 25.08
CA ALA A 422 -14.43 5.32 24.86
C ALA A 422 -14.65 6.78 24.40
N TYR A 423 -15.58 6.99 23.46
CA TYR A 423 -15.90 8.33 22.96
C TYR A 423 -17.36 8.46 22.54
N ILE A 424 -17.82 9.70 22.41
CA ILE A 424 -19.16 10.02 21.91
C ILE A 424 -19.05 10.32 20.41
N LYS A 425 -19.79 9.55 19.59
CA LYS A 425 -19.93 9.79 18.16
C LYS A 425 -21.18 10.64 17.90
N ALA A 426 -21.00 11.77 17.21
CA ALA A 426 -22.08 12.66 16.83
C ALA A 426 -22.24 12.66 15.29
N PRO A 427 -22.99 11.69 14.72
CA PRO A 427 -23.04 11.44 13.27
C PRO A 427 -23.58 12.63 12.46
N PHE A 428 -24.42 13.46 13.07
CA PHE A 428 -24.97 14.68 12.47
C PHE A 428 -23.90 15.58 11.85
N TYR A 429 -22.80 15.86 12.57
CA TYR A 429 -21.78 16.79 12.09
C TYR A 429 -21.04 16.26 10.87
N SER A 430 -20.81 14.94 10.79
CA SER A 430 -20.21 14.31 9.62
C SER A 430 -21.12 14.42 8.40
N MET A 431 -22.43 14.21 8.56
CA MET A 431 -23.42 14.35 7.48
C MET A 431 -23.55 15.81 7.00
N VAL A 432 -23.65 16.75 7.93
CA VAL A 432 -23.80 18.17 7.60
C VAL A 432 -22.55 18.73 6.94
N SER A 433 -21.34 18.28 7.32
CA SER A 433 -20.08 18.79 6.75
C SER A 433 -20.02 18.75 5.22
N GLN A 434 -20.67 17.77 4.58
CA GLN A 434 -20.69 17.62 3.12
C GLN A 434 -21.58 18.63 2.40
N VAL A 435 -22.67 19.06 3.06
CA VAL A 435 -23.70 19.92 2.46
C VAL A 435 -23.70 21.34 3.04
N PHE A 436 -23.02 21.55 4.17
CA PHE A 436 -23.02 22.81 4.91
C PHE A 436 -22.57 23.98 4.04
N SER A 437 -21.44 23.84 3.34
CA SER A 437 -20.91 24.89 2.48
C SER A 437 -21.87 25.26 1.34
N ILE A 438 -22.51 24.26 0.73
CA ILE A 438 -23.46 24.48 -0.37
C ILE A 438 -24.71 25.19 0.15
N ILE A 439 -25.29 24.72 1.25
CA ILE A 439 -26.49 25.30 1.85
C ILE A 439 -26.20 26.73 2.32
N PHE A 440 -25.03 26.97 2.89
CA PHE A 440 -24.61 28.31 3.31
C PHE A 440 -24.46 29.24 2.09
N ILE A 441 -23.75 28.80 1.04
CA ILE A 441 -23.63 29.58 -0.22
C ILE A 441 -25.01 29.89 -0.81
N LEU A 442 -25.91 28.91 -0.88
CA LEU A 442 -27.27 29.11 -1.40
C LEU A 442 -28.10 30.08 -0.53
N ALA A 443 -27.94 30.02 0.80
CA ALA A 443 -28.62 30.93 1.72
C ALA A 443 -28.17 32.39 1.53
N TYR A 444 -26.89 32.62 1.16
CA TYR A 444 -26.36 33.96 0.89
C TYR A 444 -26.40 34.38 -0.60
N LEU A 445 -26.62 33.44 -1.52
CA LEU A 445 -26.68 33.69 -2.97
C LEU A 445 -27.75 34.74 -3.29
N HIS A 446 -28.90 34.68 -2.62
CA HIS A 446 -29.98 35.65 -2.81
C HIS A 446 -29.52 37.08 -2.43
N ALA A 447 -28.78 37.23 -1.34
CA ALA A 447 -28.26 38.53 -0.91
C ALA A 447 -27.19 39.07 -1.89
N VAL A 448 -26.29 38.21 -2.37
CA VAL A 448 -25.24 38.60 -3.34
C VAL A 448 -25.82 38.94 -4.72
N SER A 449 -26.76 38.13 -5.22
CA SER A 449 -27.43 38.36 -6.50
C SER A 449 -28.16 39.71 -6.52
N ARG A 450 -28.82 40.07 -5.41
CA ARG A 450 -29.49 41.37 -5.25
C ARG A 450 -28.53 42.55 -5.30
N VAL A 451 -27.38 42.46 -4.62
CA VAL A 451 -26.36 43.51 -4.68
C VAL A 451 -25.88 43.72 -6.11
N ILE A 452 -25.68 42.64 -6.87
CA ILE A 452 -25.30 42.72 -8.28
C ILE A 452 -26.41 43.36 -9.12
N VAL A 453 -27.66 42.92 -9.00
CA VAL A 453 -28.79 43.50 -9.76
C VAL A 453 -28.92 45.00 -9.50
N VAL A 454 -28.79 45.43 -8.24
CA VAL A 454 -28.83 46.86 -7.88
C VAL A 454 -27.68 47.63 -8.52
N LEU A 455 -26.45 47.10 -8.49
CA LEU A 455 -25.29 47.73 -9.12
C LEU A 455 -25.41 47.78 -10.65
N THR A 456 -25.97 46.74 -11.27
CA THR A 456 -26.20 46.68 -12.72
C THR A 456 -27.29 47.67 -13.14
N GLN A 457 -28.41 47.71 -12.42
CA GLN A 457 -29.47 48.71 -12.64
C GLN A 457 -28.94 50.15 -12.43
N GLU A 458 -28.06 50.36 -11.46
CA GLU A 458 -27.43 51.67 -11.22
C GLU A 458 -26.47 52.06 -12.36
N LYS A 459 -25.72 51.10 -12.92
CA LYS A 459 -24.91 51.32 -14.12
C LYS A 459 -25.77 51.62 -15.35
N GLU A 460 -26.83 50.85 -15.59
CA GLU A 460 -27.73 51.02 -16.73
C GLU A 460 -28.49 52.35 -16.67
N THR A 461 -28.92 52.79 -15.49
CA THR A 461 -29.57 54.09 -15.30
C THR A 461 -28.60 55.25 -15.52
N ARG A 462 -27.37 55.17 -15.02
CA ARG A 462 -26.32 56.17 -15.32
C ARG A 462 -25.94 56.24 -16.80
N ALA A 463 -25.96 55.11 -17.50
CA ALA A 463 -25.67 55.06 -18.93
C ALA A 463 -26.82 55.59 -19.80
N ARG A 464 -28.03 55.77 -19.25
CA ARG A 464 -29.17 56.41 -19.92
C ARG A 464 -29.30 57.91 -19.62
N GLU A 465 -28.64 58.39 -18.58
CA GLU A 465 -28.62 59.82 -18.20
C GLU A 465 -27.41 60.59 -18.79
N LEU A 466 -26.48 59.87 -19.43
CA LEU A 466 -25.44 60.39 -20.32
C LEU A 466 -25.86 60.17 -21.77
#